data_AF-W7L0Y7-F1
#
_entry.id   AF-W7L0Y7-F1
#
_cell.length_a   1.000
_cell.length_b   1.000
_cell.length_c   1.000
_cell.angle_alpha   90.00
_cell.angle_beta   90.00
_cell.angle_gamma   90.00
#
_symmetry.space_group_name_H-M   'P 1'
#
loop_
_entity.id
_entity.type
_entity.pdbx_description
1 polymer ?
#
loop_
_entity_poly.entity_id
_entity_poly.type
_entity_poly.pdbx_seq_one_letter_code
_entity_poly.pdbx_strand_id
1 'polypeptide(L)'
;MVGSDTNPQHGQIVLIKSGRDAGQYAIIIRLLDERYVMLADGGRKNFDRPKKKNVQHLQLLNYISPEVQTSLEETGRVTNGKLRFALAKYVNEFVYDMKKGEKVQWRKTM
;
A
#
# COMPACT_ATOMS: atom_id res chain seq x y z
N MET A 1 -1.82 20.85 -7.75
CA MET A 1 -1.51 19.69 -8.60
C MET A 1 -1.12 18.53 -7.68
N VAL A 2 -1.80 17.39 -7.55
CA VAL A 2 -3.02 16.83 -8.13
C VAL A 2 -3.59 15.98 -6.99
N GLY A 3 -4.80 16.28 -6.51
CA GLY A 3 -5.55 15.30 -5.73
C GLY A 3 -5.97 14.25 -6.74
N SER A 4 -5.23 13.15 -6.82
CA SER A 4 -5.47 12.16 -7.84
C SER A 4 -6.76 11.42 -7.47
N ASP A 5 -7.78 11.61 -8.31
CA ASP A 5 -9.00 10.79 -8.38
C ASP A 5 -8.65 9.36 -8.81
N THR A 6 -7.73 8.71 -8.08
CA THR A 6 -7.26 7.37 -8.37
C THR A 6 -8.07 6.42 -7.51
N ASN A 7 -8.87 5.59 -8.17
CA ASN A 7 -9.56 4.51 -7.50
C ASN A 7 -8.51 3.60 -6.81
N PRO A 8 -8.74 3.16 -5.56
CA PRO A 8 -7.84 2.22 -4.89
C PRO A 8 -7.64 0.94 -5.71
N GLN A 9 -6.42 0.39 -5.69
CA GLN A 9 -6.05 -0.82 -6.43
C GLN A 9 -5.47 -1.90 -5.51
N HIS A 10 -5.57 -3.17 -5.93
CA HIS A 10 -4.92 -4.28 -5.25
C HIS A 10 -3.39 -4.11 -5.27
N GLY A 11 -2.73 -4.42 -4.16
CA GLY A 11 -1.28 -4.26 -4.03
C GLY A 11 -0.80 -2.81 -3.83
N GLN A 12 -1.71 -1.83 -3.85
CA GLN A 12 -1.35 -0.42 -3.65
C GLN A 12 -0.95 -0.15 -2.20
N ILE A 13 0.17 0.56 -2.05
CA ILE A 13 0.64 1.01 -0.73
C ILE A 13 -0.10 2.30 -0.36
N VAL A 14 -0.50 2.39 0.90
CA VAL A 14 -1.22 3.54 1.46
C VAL A 14 -0.60 4.00 2.76
N LEU A 15 -0.69 5.29 3.04
CA LEU A 15 -0.43 5.85 4.36
C LEU A 15 -1.74 6.06 5.11
N ILE A 16 -1.84 5.55 6.33
CA ILE A 16 -3.01 5.76 7.17
C ILE A 16 -2.96 7.16 7.79
N LYS A 17 -3.95 8.02 7.47
CA LYS A 17 -3.99 9.41 7.95
C LYS A 17 -4.61 9.58 9.33
N SER A 18 -5.49 8.67 9.75
CA SER A 18 -6.25 8.83 11.00
C SER A 18 -6.56 7.53 11.74
N GLY A 19 -6.86 7.65 13.05
CA GLY A 19 -7.19 6.55 13.96
C GLY A 19 -5.95 5.91 14.61
N ARG A 20 -6.13 4.76 15.28
CA ARG A 20 -5.09 4.09 16.09
C ARG A 20 -3.77 3.81 15.36
N ASP A 21 -3.82 3.63 14.04
CA ASP A 21 -2.66 3.27 13.22
C ASP A 21 -2.20 4.42 12.33
N ALA A 22 -2.56 5.66 12.66
CA ALA A 22 -2.14 6.84 11.90
C ALA A 22 -0.61 6.91 11.80
N GLY A 23 -0.12 7.31 10.63
CA GLY A 23 1.31 7.36 10.31
C GLY A 23 1.92 6.02 9.86
N GLN A 24 1.18 4.92 9.90
CA GLN A 24 1.66 3.62 9.43
C GLN A 24 1.32 3.37 7.96
N TYR A 25 2.23 2.69 7.27
CA TYR A 25 2.00 2.18 5.92
C TYR A 25 1.28 0.83 5.95
N ALA A 26 0.43 0.58 4.97
CA ALA A 26 -0.24 -0.69 4.76
C ALA A 26 -0.47 -0.93 3.27
N ILE A 27 -0.92 -2.14 2.91
CA ILE A 27 -1.20 -2.53 1.53
C ILE A 27 -2.68 -2.88 1.39
N ILE A 28 -3.31 -2.40 0.32
CA ILE A 28 -4.67 -2.80 -0.06
C ILE A 28 -4.63 -4.22 -0.61
N ILE A 29 -5.31 -5.14 0.07
CA ILE A 29 -5.41 -6.55 -0.34
C ILE A 29 -6.78 -6.93 -0.89
N ARG A 30 -7.79 -6.07 -0.68
CA ARG A 30 -9.15 -6.27 -1.22
C ARG A 30 -9.89 -4.95 -1.34
N LEU A 31 -10.58 -4.76 -2.45
CA LEU A 31 -11.58 -3.71 -2.65
C LEU A 31 -12.95 -4.24 -2.22
N LEU A 32 -13.68 -3.50 -1.38
CA LEU A 32 -15.02 -3.91 -0.95
C LEU A 32 -16.09 -3.14 -1.71
N ASP A 33 -15.99 -1.81 -1.67
CA ASP A 33 -16.91 -0.86 -2.30
C ASP A 33 -16.16 0.48 -2.51
N GLU A 34 -16.87 1.52 -2.97
CA GLU A 34 -16.30 2.85 -3.25
C GLU A 34 -15.68 3.53 -2.02
N ARG A 35 -16.11 3.18 -0.81
CA ARG A 35 -15.71 3.83 0.44
C ARG A 35 -14.74 2.98 1.25
N TYR A 36 -14.73 1.66 1.09
CA TYR A 36 -14.02 0.75 1.98
C TYR A 36 -13.09 -0.24 1.25
N VAL A 37 -11.94 -0.45 1.89
CA VAL A 37 -10.92 -1.43 1.48
C VAL A 37 -10.47 -2.28 2.67
N MET A 38 -9.84 -3.42 2.38
CA MET A 38 -9.15 -4.23 3.38
C MET A 38 -7.64 -4.01 3.30
N LEU A 39 -7.04 -3.69 4.44
CA LEU A 39 -5.60 -3.42 4.56
C LEU A 39 -4.88 -4.53 5.32
N ALA A 40 -3.68 -4.85 4.87
CA ALA A 40 -2.75 -5.73 5.56
C ALA A 40 -1.32 -5.16 5.58
N ASP A 41 -0.56 -5.53 6.61
CA ASP A 41 0.86 -5.19 6.80
C ASP A 41 1.75 -6.44 6.98
N GLY A 42 1.14 -7.63 7.09
CA GLY A 42 1.86 -8.89 7.31
C GLY A 42 2.37 -9.09 8.74
N GLY A 43 2.03 -8.20 9.67
CA GLY A 43 2.29 -8.31 11.10
C GLY A 43 0.99 -8.42 11.88
N ARG A 44 0.61 -7.35 12.59
CA ARG A 44 -0.63 -7.29 13.39
C ARG A 44 -1.89 -7.35 12.53
N LYS A 45 -1.79 -6.95 11.26
CA LYS A 45 -2.86 -7.04 10.26
C LYS A 45 -2.38 -7.96 9.15
N ASN A 46 -2.43 -9.25 9.44
CA ASN A 46 -2.03 -10.26 8.49
C ASN A 46 -3.12 -10.46 7.41
N PHE A 47 -2.79 -11.22 6.37
CA PHE A 47 -3.71 -11.45 5.25
C PHE A 47 -5.06 -12.04 5.68
N ASP A 48 -5.06 -12.90 6.71
CA ASP A 48 -6.26 -13.60 7.20
C ASP A 48 -7.09 -12.78 8.20
N ARG A 49 -6.47 -11.77 8.83
CA ARG A 49 -7.13 -10.81 9.74
C ARG A 49 -6.88 -9.37 9.26
N PRO A 50 -7.30 -9.02 8.03
CA PRO A 50 -7.07 -7.71 7.49
C PRO A 50 -8.00 -6.69 8.13
N LYS A 51 -7.61 -5.42 8.08
CA LYS A 51 -8.36 -4.33 8.69
C LYS A 51 -9.21 -3.61 7.64
N LYS A 52 -10.53 -3.60 7.83
CA LYS A 52 -11.44 -2.73 7.06
C LYS A 52 -11.11 -1.26 7.35
N LYS A 53 -10.95 -0.46 6.30
CA LYS A 53 -10.64 0.97 6.42
C LYS A 53 -11.39 1.77 5.37
N ASN A 54 -11.88 2.95 5.77
CA ASN A 54 -12.49 3.89 4.84
C ASN A 54 -11.39 4.61 4.04
N VAL A 55 -11.53 4.67 2.71
CA VAL A 55 -10.59 5.27 1.76
C VAL A 55 -10.32 6.75 2.08
N GLN A 56 -11.31 7.50 2.59
CA GLN A 56 -11.12 8.91 2.96
C GLN A 56 -10.04 9.12 4.04
N HIS A 57 -9.81 8.10 4.88
CA HIS A 57 -8.82 8.09 5.94
C HIS A 57 -7.44 7.60 5.47
N LEU A 58 -7.27 7.38 4.17
CA LEU A 58 -6.04 6.94 3.55
C LEU A 58 -5.47 8.05 2.67
N GLN A 59 -4.16 8.06 2.55
CA GLN A 59 -3.47 8.66 1.44
C GLN A 59 -3.05 7.51 0.53
N LEU A 60 -3.64 7.47 -0.66
CA LEU A 60 -3.24 6.54 -1.70
C LEU A 60 -1.90 6.98 -2.25
N LEU A 61 -0.89 6.12 -2.21
CA LEU A 61 0.42 6.42 -2.75
C LEU A 61 0.48 5.94 -4.18
N ASN A 62 1.24 6.66 -5.02
CA ASN A 62 1.43 6.30 -6.43
C ASN A 62 2.46 5.17 -6.56
N TYR A 63 2.24 4.08 -5.83
CA TYR A 63 3.07 2.88 -5.83
C TYR A 63 2.21 1.65 -5.56
N ILE A 64 2.29 0.69 -6.47
CA ILE A 64 1.69 -0.64 -6.36
C ILE A 64 2.84 -1.63 -6.27
N SER A 65 2.86 -2.46 -5.23
CA SER A 65 3.87 -3.53 -5.11
C SER A 65 3.55 -4.62 -6.14
N PRO A 66 4.43 -4.86 -7.13
CA PRO A 66 4.23 -5.93 -8.09
C PRO A 66 4.16 -7.30 -7.41
N GLU A 67 4.99 -7.53 -6.39
CA GLU A 67 5.05 -8.81 -5.68
C GLU A 67 3.73 -9.15 -5.00
N VAL A 68 3.04 -8.14 -4.44
CA VAL A 68 1.72 -8.32 -3.82
C VAL A 68 0.62 -8.38 -4.86
N GLN A 69 0.62 -7.48 -5.84
CA GLN A 69 -0.39 -7.44 -6.90
C GLN A 69 -0.46 -8.77 -7.66
N THR A 70 0.68 -9.26 -8.15
CA THR A 70 0.76 -10.54 -8.87
C THR A 70 0.27 -11.69 -8.02
N SER A 71 0.65 -11.75 -6.73
CA SER A 71 0.19 -12.82 -5.83
C SER A 71 -1.34 -12.81 -5.67
N LEU A 72 -1.93 -11.62 -5.53
CA LEU A 72 -3.38 -11.47 -5.41
C LEU A 72 -4.11 -11.79 -6.72
N GLU A 73 -3.57 -11.41 -7.87
CA GLU A 73 -4.16 -11.68 -9.19
C GLU A 73 -4.08 -13.17 -9.56
N GLU A 74 -2.94 -13.82 -9.29
CA GLU A 74 -2.73 -15.23 -9.65
C GLU A 74 -3.42 -16.20 -8.70
N THR A 75 -3.39 -15.92 -7.39
CA THR A 75 -3.80 -16.90 -6.37
C THR A 75 -4.90 -16.40 -5.44
N GLY A 76 -5.29 -15.13 -5.54
CA GLY A 76 -6.20 -14.50 -4.57
C GLY A 76 -5.60 -14.36 -3.16
N ARG A 77 -4.32 -14.68 -2.97
CA ARG A 77 -3.66 -14.73 -1.66
C ARG A 77 -2.25 -14.15 -1.71
N VAL A 78 -1.82 -13.55 -0.61
CA VAL A 78 -0.43 -13.12 -0.43
C VAL A 78 0.07 -13.53 0.96
N THR A 79 1.32 -13.95 1.04
CA THR A 79 1.92 -14.33 2.32
C THR A 79 2.27 -13.10 3.14
N ASN A 80 2.24 -13.25 4.46
CA ASN A 80 2.65 -12.18 5.39
C ASN A 80 4.13 -11.78 5.22
N GLY A 81 4.97 -12.69 4.74
CA GLY A 81 6.36 -12.39 4.37
C GLY A 81 6.44 -11.43 3.19
N LYS A 82 5.70 -11.70 2.11
CA LYS A 82 5.64 -10.81 0.94
C LYS A 82 5.11 -9.42 1.28
N LEU A 83 4.08 -9.33 2.13
CA LEU A 83 3.55 -8.05 2.62
C LEU A 83 4.61 -7.23 3.38
N ARG A 84 5.31 -7.86 4.34
CA ARG A 84 6.38 -7.19 5.10
C ARG A 84 7.53 -6.76 4.20
N PHE A 85 7.93 -7.61 3.26
CA PHE A 85 8.97 -7.29 2.29
C PHE A 85 8.60 -6.09 1.43
N ALA A 86 7.40 -6.07 0.85
CA ALA A 86 6.93 -4.97 0.02
C ALA A 86 6.90 -3.62 0.76
N LEU A 87 6.42 -3.61 2.02
CA LEU A 87 6.43 -2.40 2.84
C LEU A 87 7.86 -1.95 3.17
N ALA A 88 8.74 -2.86 3.57
CA ALA A 88 10.13 -2.55 3.88
C ALA A 88 10.87 -1.99 2.65
N LYS A 89 10.68 -2.62 1.48
CA LYS A 89 11.21 -2.16 0.20
C LYS A 89 10.75 -0.74 -0.12
N TYR A 90 9.45 -0.48 -0.01
CA TYR A 90 8.92 0.86 -0.26
C TYR A 90 9.50 1.93 0.68
N VAL A 91 9.56 1.65 1.98
CA VAL A 91 10.14 2.57 2.96
C VAL A 91 11.62 2.81 2.66
N ASN A 92 12.34 1.76 2.30
CA ASN A 92 13.76 1.86 2.00
C ASN A 92 14.06 2.68 0.74
N GLU A 93 13.39 2.39 -0.36
CA GLU A 93 13.65 2.98 -1.67
C GLU A 93 12.99 4.36 -1.86
N PHE A 94 11.86 4.64 -1.20
CA PHE A 94 11.09 5.85 -1.49
C PHE A 94 11.01 6.80 -0.30
N VAL A 95 10.99 6.31 0.95
CA VAL A 95 10.84 7.19 2.12
C VAL A 95 12.19 7.67 2.63
N TYR A 96 13.22 6.83 2.68
CA TYR A 96 14.56 7.28 3.09
C TYR A 96 15.20 8.20 2.05
N ASP A 97 15.04 7.91 0.77
CA ASP A 97 15.57 8.76 -0.31
C ASP A 97 14.91 10.14 -0.32
N MET A 98 13.59 10.21 -0.05
CA MET A 98 12.89 11.48 0.18
C MET A 98 13.43 12.28 1.38
N LYS A 99 13.86 11.60 2.46
CA LYS A 99 14.45 12.27 3.64
C LYS A 99 15.89 12.73 3.41
N LYS A 100 16.64 12.07 2.51
CA LYS A 100 17.97 12.50 2.10
C LYS A 100 17.97 13.65 1.09
N GLY A 101 16.80 14.11 0.64
CA GLY A 101 16.68 15.25 -0.27
C GLY A 101 16.90 14.90 -1.75
N GLU A 102 17.03 13.61 -2.09
CA GLU A 102 17.12 13.18 -3.49
C GLU A 102 15.70 12.87 -4.02
N LYS A 103 15.24 13.67 -4.98
CA LYS A 103 14.04 13.35 -5.77
C LYS A 103 14.36 12.16 -6.66
N VAL A 104 13.94 10.96 -6.26
CA VAL A 104 14.02 9.78 -7.14
C VAL A 104 12.99 9.95 -8.26
N GLN A 105 13.45 10.50 -9.40
CA GLN A 105 12.69 10.56 -10.64
C GLN A 105 12.73 9.18 -11.31
N TRP A 106 11.75 8.33 -11.02
CA TRP A 106 11.55 7.13 -11.82
C TRP A 106 10.95 7.51 -13.18
N ARG A 107 11.80 7.65 -14.20
CA ARG A 107 11.36 7.56 -15.60
C ARG A 107 11.31 6.07 -15.95
N LYS A 108 10.13 5.46 -15.89
CA LYS A 108 9.88 4.20 -16.60
C LYS A 108 9.73 4.55 -18.09
N THR A 109 10.82 4.45 -18.84
CA THR A 109 10.68 4.24 -20.28
C THR A 109 10.33 2.77 -20.47
N MET A 110 9.32 2.53 -21.32
CA MET A 110 8.96 1.21 -21.87
C MET A 110 10.18 0.46 -22.39
#